data_AF-A0A8X6Q2J3-F1
#
_entry.id   AF-A0A8X6Q2J3-F1
#
_cell.length_a   1.000
_cell.length_b   1.000
_cell.length_c   1.000
_cell.angle_alpha   90.00
_cell.angle_beta   90.00
_cell.angle_gamma   90.00
#
_symmetry.space_group_name_H-M   'P 1'
#
loop_
_entity.id
_entity.type
_entity.pdbx_description
1 polymer ?
#
loop_
_entity_poly.entity_id
_entity_poly.type
_entity_poly.pdbx_seq_one_letter_code
_entity_poly.pdbx_strand_id
1 'polypeptide(L)'
;GGQVYLTILNLHSHACKLEDLDEHLLRALFKSQRPDHTSWHAQMQKDLLLTLDWNSPHVAMSEVFLKDPSNKFKVDKSIFEQAITRTNREDFVDLFLRQGFQIHKYLTPKRLKCLFIKAKRQEFFRSVCWEGALGHGLVRIHDHKIWQKLS
;
A
#
# COMPACT_ATOMS: atom_id res chain seq x y z
N GLY A 1 -18.66 -13.06 -17.90
CA GLY A 1 -19.07 -13.78 -16.68
C GLY A 1 -20.22 -13.05 -16.05
N GLY A 2 -21.24 -13.76 -15.56
CA GLY A 2 -22.44 -13.16 -14.94
C GLY A 2 -22.13 -12.52 -13.58
N GLN A 3 -22.89 -11.48 -13.22
CA GLN A 3 -22.80 -10.84 -11.90
C GLN A 3 -23.37 -11.76 -10.82
N VAL A 4 -22.65 -11.86 -9.69
CA VAL A 4 -23.06 -12.65 -8.54
C VAL A 4 -23.33 -11.72 -7.37
N TYR A 5 -24.57 -11.67 -6.92
CA TYR A 5 -25.02 -10.79 -5.83
C TYR A 5 -25.20 -11.50 -4.48
N LEU A 6 -25.17 -12.83 -4.49
CA LEU A 6 -25.30 -13.67 -3.30
C LEU A 6 -24.06 -14.52 -3.14
N THR A 7 -23.39 -14.38 -2.01
CA THR A 7 -22.30 -15.27 -1.58
C THR A 7 -22.72 -15.95 -0.30
N ILE A 8 -22.71 -17.28 -0.29
CA ILE A 8 -23.05 -18.08 0.89
C ILE A 8 -21.74 -18.68 1.43
N LEU A 9 -21.45 -18.40 2.70
CA LEU A 9 -20.32 -19.00 3.41
C LEU A 9 -20.83 -20.14 4.28
N ASN A 10 -20.28 -21.34 4.06
CA ASN A 10 -20.56 -22.48 4.92
C ASN A 10 -19.53 -22.53 6.06
N LEU A 11 -19.95 -22.04 7.23
CA LEU A 11 -19.10 -21.96 8.43
C LEU A 11 -18.75 -23.33 9.04
N HIS A 12 -19.46 -24.39 8.62
CA HIS A 12 -19.22 -25.75 9.10
C HIS A 12 -18.31 -26.57 8.18
N SER A 13 -17.90 -25.99 7.06
CA SER A 13 -16.97 -26.61 6.11
C SER A 13 -15.53 -26.40 6.56
N HIS A 14 -14.71 -27.47 6.53
CA HIS A 14 -13.27 -27.36 6.73
C HIS A 14 -12.55 -26.46 5.71
N ALA A 15 -13.23 -26.10 4.60
CA ALA A 15 -12.71 -25.19 3.59
C ALA A 15 -12.93 -23.71 3.90
N CYS A 16 -13.75 -23.36 4.91
CA CYS A 16 -14.02 -21.98 5.28
C CYS A 16 -13.47 -21.72 6.68
N LYS A 17 -12.36 -20.98 6.75
CA LYS A 17 -11.81 -20.49 8.02
C LYS A 17 -12.35 -19.08 8.25
N LEU A 18 -12.98 -18.86 9.40
CA LEU A 18 -13.47 -17.52 9.79
C LEU A 18 -12.33 -16.51 9.95
N GLU A 19 -11.10 -16.97 10.15
CA GLU A 19 -9.89 -16.14 10.17
C GLU A 19 -9.67 -15.39 8.85
N ASP A 20 -10.19 -15.91 7.74
CA ASP A 20 -10.05 -15.36 6.39
C ASP A 20 -11.35 -14.65 5.91
N LEU A 21 -12.22 -14.25 6.83
CA LEU A 21 -13.51 -13.60 6.50
C LEU A 21 -13.30 -12.36 5.63
N ASP A 22 -12.24 -11.60 5.90
CA ASP A 22 -11.85 -10.42 5.14
C ASP A 22 -11.63 -10.76 3.66
N GLU A 23 -10.96 -11.86 3.37
CA GLU A 23 -10.73 -12.33 2.01
C GLU A 23 -12.04 -12.70 1.32
N HIS A 24 -12.91 -13.41 2.03
CA HIS A 24 -14.18 -13.87 1.49
C HIS A 24 -15.10 -12.69 1.13
N LEU A 25 -15.13 -11.66 1.99
CA LEU A 25 -15.89 -10.43 1.74
C LEU A 25 -15.33 -9.66 0.54
N LEU A 26 -14.01 -9.49 0.45
CA LEU A 26 -13.38 -8.84 -0.69
C LEU A 26 -13.67 -9.57 -2.00
N ARG A 27 -13.53 -10.91 -2.02
CA ARG A 27 -13.82 -11.72 -3.21
C ARG A 27 -15.30 -11.64 -3.60
N ALA A 28 -16.21 -11.68 -2.64
CA ALA A 28 -17.65 -11.52 -2.90
C ALA A 28 -17.94 -10.14 -3.51
N LEU A 29 -17.37 -9.09 -2.94
CA LEU A 29 -17.50 -7.73 -3.43
C LEU A 29 -16.99 -7.62 -4.88
N PHE A 30 -15.77 -8.08 -5.16
CA PHE A 30 -15.19 -8.01 -6.50
C PHE A 30 -15.96 -8.82 -7.54
N LYS A 31 -16.61 -9.93 -7.15
CA LYS A 31 -17.50 -10.72 -8.04
C LYS A 31 -18.83 -10.02 -8.34
N SER A 32 -19.31 -9.17 -7.43
CA SER A 32 -20.57 -8.44 -7.60
C SER A 32 -20.44 -7.20 -8.49
N GLN A 33 -19.22 -6.71 -8.69
CA GLN A 33 -18.95 -5.52 -9.48
C GLN A 33 -19.28 -5.73 -10.96
N ARG A 34 -19.77 -4.67 -11.61
CA ARG A 34 -20.01 -4.68 -13.05
C ARG A 34 -18.70 -4.45 -13.80
N PRO A 35 -18.33 -5.31 -14.76
CA PRO A 35 -17.19 -5.02 -15.62
C PRO A 35 -17.55 -3.85 -16.55
N ASP A 36 -17.10 -2.65 -16.20
CA ASP A 36 -17.11 -1.49 -17.08
C ASP A 36 -15.76 -1.39 -17.78
N HIS A 37 -15.76 -1.67 -19.09
CA HIS A 37 -14.55 -1.62 -19.91
C HIS A 37 -13.98 -0.20 -20.05
N THR A 38 -14.79 0.83 -19.86
CA THR A 38 -14.39 2.23 -19.99
C THR A 38 -13.65 2.72 -18.75
N SER A 39 -13.95 2.16 -17.57
CA SER A 39 -13.37 2.56 -16.29
C SER A 39 -12.57 1.46 -15.59
N TRP A 40 -12.22 0.39 -16.32
CA TRP A 40 -11.55 -0.79 -15.76
C TRP A 40 -10.30 -0.44 -14.92
N HIS A 41 -9.47 0.50 -15.38
CA HIS A 41 -8.27 0.90 -14.65
C HIS A 41 -8.61 1.57 -13.30
N ALA A 42 -9.60 2.46 -13.29
CA ALA A 42 -10.05 3.13 -12.07
C ALA A 42 -10.67 2.14 -11.08
N GLN A 43 -11.37 1.11 -11.59
CA GLN A 43 -11.92 0.05 -10.76
C GLN A 43 -10.80 -0.78 -10.12
N MET A 44 -9.82 -1.23 -10.90
CA MET A 44 -8.67 -1.97 -10.36
C MET A 44 -7.88 -1.19 -9.33
N GLN A 45 -7.72 0.13 -9.49
CA GLN A 45 -7.08 0.96 -8.48
C GLN A 45 -7.86 1.01 -7.17
N LYS A 46 -9.19 1.11 -7.24
CA LYS A 46 -10.06 1.05 -6.06
C LYS A 46 -9.98 -0.30 -5.37
N ASP A 47 -10.03 -1.38 -6.15
CA ASP A 47 -9.93 -2.74 -5.61
C ASP A 47 -8.57 -2.96 -4.95
N LEU A 48 -7.48 -2.50 -5.58
CA LEU A 48 -6.14 -2.57 -5.01
C LEU A 48 -6.05 -1.79 -3.69
N LEU A 49 -6.59 -0.57 -3.65
CA LEU A 49 -6.60 0.23 -2.43
C LEU A 49 -7.38 -0.47 -1.31
N LEU A 50 -8.53 -1.08 -1.63
CA LEU A 50 -9.33 -1.81 -0.66
C LEU A 50 -8.59 -3.02 -0.10
N THR A 51 -7.90 -3.79 -0.95
CA THR A 51 -7.06 -4.90 -0.48
C THR A 51 -5.91 -4.41 0.41
N LEU A 52 -5.34 -3.23 0.14
CA LEU A 52 -4.32 -2.61 0.98
C LEU A 52 -4.88 -2.15 2.32
N ASP A 53 -6.09 -1.60 2.35
CA ASP A 53 -6.78 -1.21 3.59
C ASP A 53 -7.01 -2.44 4.48
N TRP A 54 -7.43 -3.55 3.90
CA TRP A 54 -7.77 -4.80 4.61
C TRP A 54 -6.58 -5.74 4.84
N ASN A 55 -5.37 -5.34 4.40
CA ASN A 55 -4.16 -6.15 4.52
C ASN A 55 -4.24 -7.53 3.85
N SER A 56 -4.86 -7.63 2.68
CA SER A 56 -5.08 -8.90 1.98
C SER A 56 -4.24 -8.98 0.69
N PRO A 57 -2.90 -9.13 0.76
CA PRO A 57 -2.03 -9.10 -0.43
C PRO A 57 -2.27 -10.28 -1.37
N HIS A 58 -2.68 -11.44 -0.86
CA HIS A 58 -3.06 -12.62 -1.64
C HIS A 58 -4.34 -12.37 -2.46
N VAL A 59 -5.30 -11.59 -1.92
CA VAL A 59 -6.49 -11.17 -2.67
C VAL A 59 -6.08 -10.16 -3.74
N ALA A 60 -5.21 -9.21 -3.43
CA ALA A 60 -4.69 -8.25 -4.41
C ALA A 60 -4.05 -8.97 -5.60
N MET A 61 -3.22 -9.98 -5.35
CA MET A 61 -2.63 -10.81 -6.39
C MET A 61 -3.70 -11.49 -7.26
N SER A 62 -4.58 -12.26 -6.62
CA SER A 62 -5.53 -13.12 -7.34
C SER A 62 -6.68 -12.39 -8.01
N GLU A 63 -7.15 -11.29 -7.42
CA GLU A 63 -8.36 -10.59 -7.87
C GLU A 63 -8.08 -9.26 -8.57
N VAL A 64 -6.86 -8.71 -8.46
CA VAL A 64 -6.46 -7.48 -9.16
C VAL A 64 -5.41 -7.81 -10.21
N PHE A 65 -4.20 -8.21 -9.82
CA PHE A 65 -3.09 -8.37 -10.77
C PHE A 65 -3.32 -9.49 -11.79
N LEU A 66 -3.81 -10.67 -11.38
CA LEU A 66 -4.10 -11.77 -12.31
C LEU A 66 -5.29 -11.50 -13.24
N LYS A 67 -6.15 -10.51 -12.94
CA LYS A 67 -7.24 -10.09 -13.84
C LYS A 67 -6.77 -9.19 -14.98
N ASP A 68 -5.53 -8.74 -14.97
CA ASP A 68 -4.91 -8.06 -16.11
C ASP A 68 -3.96 -8.98 -16.87
N PRO A 69 -4.46 -9.80 -17.82
CA PRO A 69 -3.61 -10.67 -18.62
C PRO A 69 -2.62 -9.89 -19.51
N SER A 70 -2.85 -8.58 -19.72
CA SER A 70 -1.96 -7.74 -20.53
C SER A 70 -0.81 -7.13 -19.74
N ASN A 71 -0.80 -7.28 -18.42
CA ASN A 71 0.20 -6.72 -17.49
C ASN A 71 0.46 -5.21 -17.73
N LYS A 72 -0.59 -4.47 -18.09
CA LYS A 72 -0.56 -3.02 -18.36
C LYS A 72 -0.89 -2.21 -17.12
N PHE A 73 -1.58 -2.80 -16.16
CA PHE A 73 -1.93 -2.19 -14.89
C PHE A 73 -0.64 -1.88 -14.12
N LYS A 74 -0.47 -0.60 -13.78
CA LYS A 74 0.67 -0.13 -13.01
C LYS A 74 0.18 0.40 -11.68
N VAL A 75 0.89 0.01 -10.63
CA VAL A 75 0.62 0.53 -9.28
C VAL A 75 0.97 2.01 -9.25
N ASP A 76 0.00 2.81 -8.84
CA ASP A 76 0.18 4.25 -8.68
C ASP A 76 1.18 4.55 -7.56
N LYS A 77 1.95 5.61 -7.76
CA LYS A 77 2.95 6.07 -6.78
C LYS A 77 2.33 6.39 -5.41
N SER A 78 1.08 6.86 -5.39
CA SER A 78 0.35 7.16 -4.15
C SER A 78 -0.05 5.90 -3.39
N ILE A 79 -0.42 4.82 -4.08
CA ILE A 79 -0.75 3.52 -3.46
C ILE A 79 0.53 2.89 -2.89
N PHE A 80 1.64 2.94 -3.65
CA PHE A 80 2.93 2.48 -3.13
C PHE A 80 3.36 3.26 -1.87
N GLU A 81 3.19 4.58 -1.87
CA GLU A 81 3.50 5.42 -0.71
C GLU A 81 2.67 5.01 0.53
N GLN A 82 1.40 4.65 0.34
CA GLN A 82 0.55 4.14 1.43
C GLN A 82 1.06 2.80 1.98
N ALA A 83 1.51 1.89 1.12
CA ALA A 83 2.05 0.61 1.57
C ALA A 83 3.32 0.78 2.43
N ILE A 84 4.25 1.65 2.04
CA ILE A 84 5.50 1.85 2.80
C ILE A 84 5.35 2.71 4.07
N THR A 85 4.25 3.46 4.21
CA THR A 85 4.01 4.33 5.38
C THR A 85 3.12 3.69 6.44
N ARG A 86 2.31 2.70 6.05
CA ARG A 86 1.45 1.96 6.98
C ARG A 86 2.23 0.78 7.58
N THR A 87 1.84 0.39 8.79
CA THR A 87 2.44 -0.77 9.48
C THR A 87 1.88 -2.08 8.95
N ASN A 88 2.71 -3.14 8.98
CA ASN A 88 2.32 -4.48 8.60
C ASN A 88 1.80 -4.54 7.15
N ARG A 89 2.58 -3.99 6.21
CA ARG A 89 2.29 -3.90 4.77
C ARG A 89 3.48 -4.31 3.90
N GLU A 90 4.47 -4.96 4.51
CA GLU A 90 5.70 -5.42 3.88
C GLU A 90 5.40 -6.38 2.72
N ASP A 91 4.41 -7.26 2.88
CA ASP A 91 3.96 -8.17 1.82
C ASP A 91 3.38 -7.42 0.61
N PHE A 92 2.70 -6.29 0.82
CA PHE A 92 2.25 -5.43 -0.28
C PHE A 92 3.41 -4.74 -0.98
N VAL A 93 4.41 -4.30 -0.21
CA VAL A 93 5.63 -3.71 -0.78
C VAL A 93 6.33 -4.74 -1.66
N ASP A 94 6.56 -5.95 -1.14
CA ASP A 94 7.17 -7.05 -1.91
C ASP A 94 6.33 -7.40 -3.15
N LEU A 95 5.00 -7.51 -3.02
CA LEU A 95 4.08 -7.71 -4.13
C LEU A 95 4.26 -6.64 -5.22
N PHE A 96 4.26 -5.36 -4.85
CA PHE A 96 4.40 -4.27 -5.81
C PHE A 96 5.75 -4.31 -6.54
N LEU A 97 6.83 -4.65 -5.84
CA LEU A 97 8.14 -4.80 -6.45
C LEU A 97 8.17 -5.97 -7.44
N ARG A 98 7.57 -7.12 -7.09
CA ARG A 98 7.44 -8.28 -7.99
C ARG A 98 6.58 -7.98 -9.22
N GLN A 99 5.56 -7.13 -9.08
CA GLN A 99 4.74 -6.64 -10.20
C GLN A 99 5.43 -5.52 -11.01
N GLY A 100 6.72 -5.27 -10.78
CA GLY A 100 7.53 -4.38 -11.61
C GLY A 100 7.47 -2.90 -11.22
N PHE A 101 7.06 -2.57 -9.99
CA PHE A 101 7.11 -1.19 -9.51
C PHE A 101 8.55 -0.66 -9.47
N GLN A 102 8.80 0.43 -10.18
CA GLN A 102 10.14 0.98 -10.37
C GLN A 102 10.50 1.99 -9.27
N ILE A 103 11.16 1.52 -8.20
CA ILE A 103 11.60 2.37 -7.07
C ILE A 103 12.39 3.59 -7.54
N HIS A 104 13.31 3.41 -8.49
CA HIS A 104 14.16 4.50 -9.00
C HIS A 104 13.36 5.63 -9.69
N LYS A 105 12.16 5.34 -10.22
CA LYS A 105 11.25 6.37 -10.78
C LYS A 105 10.30 6.97 -9.76
N TYR A 106 10.14 6.30 -8.62
CA TYR A 106 9.31 6.75 -7.51
C TYR A 106 10.09 7.67 -6.56
N LEU A 107 11.34 7.30 -6.24
CA LEU A 107 12.13 7.93 -5.20
C LEU A 107 12.83 9.19 -5.74
N THR A 108 12.41 10.35 -5.26
CA THR A 108 13.08 11.63 -5.49
C THR A 108 13.65 12.15 -4.18
N PRO A 109 14.64 13.06 -4.19
CA PRO A 109 15.18 13.64 -2.96
C PRO A 109 14.09 14.27 -2.07
N LYS A 110 13.10 14.93 -2.68
CA LYS A 110 11.94 15.51 -1.97
C LYS A 110 11.10 14.42 -1.29
N ARG A 111 10.77 13.35 -2.03
CA ARG A 111 9.95 12.24 -1.50
C ARG A 111 10.68 11.46 -0.41
N LEU A 112 11.97 11.19 -0.58
CA LEU A 112 12.78 10.53 0.43
C LEU A 112 12.77 11.31 1.75
N LYS A 113 12.95 12.64 1.71
CA LYS A 113 12.81 13.50 2.89
C LYS A 113 11.42 13.39 3.52
N CYS A 114 10.36 13.44 2.71
CA CYS A 114 8.98 13.26 3.22
C CYS A 114 8.75 11.89 3.87
N LEU A 115 9.35 10.82 3.35
CA LEU A 115 9.24 9.48 3.94
C LEU A 115 9.91 9.40 5.31
N PHE A 116 11.07 10.03 5.48
CA PHE A 116 11.71 10.12 6.80
C PHE A 116 10.88 10.93 7.80
N ILE A 117 10.21 11.98 7.36
CA ILE A 117 9.26 12.72 8.21
C ILE A 117 8.06 11.82 8.56
N LYS A 118 7.52 11.05 7.62
CA LYS A 118 6.36 10.18 7.88
C LYS A 118 6.70 8.90 8.66
N ALA A 119 7.98 8.60 8.87
CA ALA A 119 8.40 7.41 9.60
C ALA A 119 7.89 7.45 11.05
N LYS A 120 7.26 6.36 11.52
CA LYS A 120 6.68 6.29 12.88
C LYS A 120 7.69 6.55 14.01
N ARG A 121 8.99 6.40 13.76
CA ARG A 121 10.07 6.66 14.72
C ARG A 121 10.93 7.82 14.25
N GLN A 122 10.33 9.01 14.09
CA GLN A 122 11.06 10.24 13.75
C GLN A 122 12.24 10.47 14.69
N GLU A 123 12.06 10.23 16.00
CA GLU A 123 13.10 10.40 17.00
C GLU A 123 14.31 9.47 16.79
N PHE A 124 14.08 8.23 16.37
CA PHE A 124 15.18 7.32 16.01
C PHE A 124 15.93 7.83 14.79
N PHE A 125 15.22 8.24 13.73
CA PHE A 125 15.86 8.78 12.54
C PHE A 125 16.63 10.07 12.85
N ARG A 126 16.04 10.96 13.65
CA ARG A 126 16.65 12.21 14.07
C ARG A 126 17.91 11.96 14.89
N SER A 127 17.82 11.22 15.99
CA SER A 127 18.95 10.99 16.89
C SER A 127 20.05 10.12 16.27
N VAL A 128 19.69 9.02 15.60
CA VAL A 128 20.66 8.03 15.12
C VAL A 128 21.15 8.34 13.72
N CYS A 129 20.24 8.64 12.79
CA CYS A 129 20.63 8.85 11.39
C CYS A 129 21.06 10.30 11.13
N TRP A 130 20.29 11.28 11.61
CA TRP A 130 20.52 12.69 11.29
C TRP A 130 21.61 13.33 12.17
N GLU A 131 21.47 13.23 13.49
CA GLU A 131 22.41 13.79 14.46
C GLU A 131 23.67 12.92 14.60
N GLY A 132 23.51 11.59 14.60
CA GLY A 132 24.60 10.63 14.64
C GLY A 132 25.32 10.43 13.31
N ALA A 133 24.74 9.60 12.42
CA ALA A 133 25.42 9.12 11.21
C ALA A 133 25.74 10.24 10.18
N LEU A 134 24.90 11.27 10.10
CA LEU A 134 25.07 12.40 9.18
C LEU A 134 25.67 13.64 9.84
N GLY A 135 25.85 13.65 11.18
CA GLY A 135 26.45 14.75 11.93
C GLY A 135 25.68 16.07 11.92
N HIS A 136 24.42 16.08 11.46
CA HIS A 136 23.59 17.28 11.40
C HIS A 136 22.92 17.51 12.76
N GLY A 137 23.40 18.49 13.53
CA GLY A 137 22.85 18.83 14.86
C GLY A 137 23.92 19.08 15.94
N LEU A 138 25.19 18.76 15.66
CA LEU A 138 26.32 19.06 16.54
C LEU A 138 26.82 20.53 16.46
N VAL A 139 26.16 21.37 15.68
CA VAL A 139 26.37 22.83 15.75
C VAL A 139 25.43 23.40 16.79
N ARG A 140 25.92 23.41 18.03
CA ARG A 140 25.69 24.36 19.12
C ARG A 140 24.31 25.04 19.19
N ILE A 141 23.61 24.78 20.30
CA ILE A 141 22.89 25.75 21.15
C ILE A 141 22.82 27.17 20.54
N HIS A 142 21.89 27.43 19.62
CA HIS A 142 21.24 28.72 19.30
C HIS A 142 20.59 28.70 17.91
N ASP A 143 19.70 27.75 17.61
CA ASP A 143 18.75 28.01 16.51
C ASP A 143 17.43 27.25 16.66
N HIS A 144 16.59 27.81 17.51
CA HIS A 144 15.18 27.44 17.68
C HIS A 144 14.29 27.86 16.47
N LYS A 145 14.86 28.07 15.28
CA LYS A 145 14.16 28.71 14.14
C LYS A 145 14.05 27.89 12.85
N ILE A 146 14.65 26.71 12.74
CA ILE A 146 14.55 25.94 11.49
C ILE A 146 13.19 25.20 11.37
N TRP A 147 12.51 24.92 12.49
CA TRP A 147 11.22 24.21 12.47
C TRP A 147 9.97 25.10 12.40
N GLN A 148 10.11 26.43 12.52
CA GLN A 148 8.97 27.36 12.34
C GLN A 148 8.64 27.67 10.88
N LYS A 149 9.44 27.22 9.90
CA LYS A 149 9.13 27.39 8.47
C LYS A 149 8.39 26.22 7.83
N LEU A 150 7.96 25.24 8.62
CA LEU A 150 7.25 24.04 8.17
C LEU A 150 5.89 23.82 8.88
N SER A 151 5.38 24.84 9.58
CA SER A 151 3.97 24.95 9.99
C SER A 151 3.32 26.12 9.26
#